data_AF-A0A5C8SFN8-F1
#
_entry.id   AF-A0A5C8SFN8-F1
#
_cell.length_a   1.000
_cell.length_b   1.000
_cell.length_c   1.000
_cell.angle_alpha   90.00
_cell.angle_beta   90.00
_cell.angle_gamma   90.00
#
_symmetry.space_group_name_H-M   'P 1'
#
loop_
_entity.id
_entity.type
_entity.pdbx_description
1 polymer ?
#
loop_
_entity_poly.entity_id
_entity_poly.type
_entity_poly.pdbx_seq_one_letter_code
_entity_poly.pdbx_strand_id
1 'polypeptide(L)' 'MLAEIHFEYVRSATSNGSEDAYLVYLDKVLTALLVPAETGWFLQFGLGSCEREGLIFTTLAAAENWVRLCVCASV' A
#
# COMPACT_ATOMS: atom_id res chain seq x y z
N MET A 1 -9.86 7.98 -17.67
CA MET A 1 -8.83 6.92 -17.75
C MET A 1 -8.89 6.20 -16.41
N LEU A 2 -9.05 4.88 -16.37
CA LEU A 2 -9.00 4.17 -15.08
C LEU A 2 -7.55 4.16 -14.63
N ALA A 3 -7.26 4.74 -13.46
CA ALA A 3 -5.91 4.75 -12.92
C ALA A 3 -5.42 3.31 -12.68
N GLU A 4 -4.20 3.03 -13.12
CA GLU A 4 -3.56 1.72 -12.99
C GLU A 4 -2.93 1.61 -11.61
N ILE A 5 -3.30 0.56 -10.85
CA ILE A 5 -2.69 0.25 -9.57
C ILE A 5 -1.76 -0.95 -9.74
N HIS A 6 -0.52 -0.80 -9.29
CA HIS A 6 0.51 -1.83 -9.36
C HIS A 6 1.10 -2.08 -7.98
N PHE A 7 1.29 -3.36 -7.65
CA PHE A 7 1.99 -3.80 -6.45
C PHE A 7 3.34 -4.36 -6.85
N GLU A 8 4.41 -3.71 -6.41
CA GLU A 8 5.79 -4.18 -6.59
C GLU A 8 6.23 -4.87 -5.30
N TYR A 9 6.55 -6.16 -5.39
CA TYR A 9 7.10 -6.91 -4.27
C TYR A 9 8.55 -6.46 -4.00
N VAL A 10 8.82 -6.11 -2.74
CA VAL A 10 10.16 -5.75 -2.25
C VAL A 10 10.42 -6.46 -0.92
N ARG A 11 11.64 -6.30 -0.38
CA ARG A 11 11.95 -6.69 0.99
C ARG A 11 12.36 -5.46 1.79
N SER A 12 11.66 -5.17 2.88
CA SER A 12 12.05 -4.11 3.80
C SER A 12 13.11 -4.62 4.77
N ALA A 13 14.11 -3.78 5.07
CA ALA A 13 15.10 -4.08 6.09
C ALA A 13 14.46 -3.94 7.48
N THR A 14 14.75 -4.88 8.36
CA THR A 14 14.35 -4.85 9.77
C THR A 14 15.57 -5.05 10.67
N SER A 15 15.44 -4.77 11.97
CA SER A 15 16.51 -5.02 12.94
C SER A 15 16.95 -6.49 13.00
N ASN A 16 16.08 -7.42 12.61
CA ASN A 16 16.30 -8.85 12.67
C ASN A 16 16.43 -9.50 11.27
N GLY A 17 16.65 -8.70 10.22
CA GLY A 17 16.87 -9.19 8.86
C GLY A 17 16.05 -8.42 7.82
N SER A 18 15.17 -9.13 7.13
CA SER A 18 14.26 -8.53 6.16
C SER A 18 12.89 -9.17 6.25
N GLU A 19 11.85 -8.40 6.00
CA GLU A 19 10.49 -8.91 5.82
C GLU A 19 10.01 -8.62 4.40
N ASP A 20 9.00 -9.38 3.98
CA ASP A 20 8.30 -9.13 2.71
C ASP A 20 7.67 -7.74 2.76
N ALA A 21 7.48 -7.08 1.63
CA ALA A 21 6.77 -5.82 1.57
C ALA A 21 6.23 -5.57 0.16
N TYR A 22 5.27 -4.66 0.05
CA TYR A 22 4.76 -4.18 -1.24
C TYR A 22 4.83 -2.66 -1.32
N LEU A 23 5.49 -2.16 -2.35
CA LEU A 23 5.31 -0.79 -2.81
C LEU A 23 4.06 -0.74 -3.70
N VAL A 24 3.16 0.19 -3.39
CA VAL A 24 1.92 0.37 -4.15
C VAL A 24 2.03 1.63 -4.98
N TYR A 25 1.86 1.49 -6.28
CA TYR A 25 1.91 2.58 -7.25
C TYR A 25 0.55 2.83 -7.86
N LEU A 26 0.25 4.11 -8.09
CA LEU A 26 -0.88 4.58 -8.89
C LEU A 26 -0.32 5.32 -10.10
N ASP A 27 -0.58 4.86 -11.32
CA ASP A 27 -0.06 5.48 -12.56
C ASP A 27 1.46 5.76 -12.48
N LYS A 28 2.22 4.79 -11.94
CA LYS A 28 3.67 4.84 -11.69
C LYS A 28 4.14 5.83 -10.60
N VAL A 29 3.22 6.40 -9.83
CA VAL A 29 3.53 7.25 -8.67
C VAL A 29 3.41 6.43 -7.38
N LEU A 30 4.48 6.40 -6.58
CA LEU A 30 4.46 5.70 -5.30
C LEU A 30 3.41 6.30 -4.37
N THR A 31 2.54 5.46 -3.86
CA THR A 31 1.36 5.85 -3.08
C THR A 31 1.37 5.24 -1.67
N ALA A 32 1.89 4.03 -1.49
CA ALA A 32 1.92 3.39 -0.19
C ALA A 32 3.02 2.34 -0.06
N LEU A 33 3.36 2.01 1.18
CA LEU A 33 4.14 0.84 1.57
C LEU A 33 3.30 -0.06 2.48
N LEU A 34 3.20 -1.33 2.10
CA LEU A 34 2.58 -2.38 2.90
C LEU A 34 3.64 -3.34 3.43
N VAL A 35 3.51 -3.73 4.69
CA VAL A 35 4.35 -4.74 5.34
C VAL A 35 3.47 -5.86 5.94
N PRO A 36 3.98 -7.08 6.13
CA PRO A 36 3.28 -8.19 6.73
C PRO A 36 2.78 -7.83 8.13
N ALA A 37 1.57 -8.31 8.44
CA ALA A 37 1.01 -8.29 9.77
C ALA A 37 0.43 -9.67 10.10
N GLU A 38 0.10 -9.89 11.38
CA GLU A 38 -0.51 -11.15 11.84
C GLU A 38 -1.72 -11.56 10.99
N THR A 39 -2.49 -10.58 10.49
CA THR A 39 -3.69 -10.79 9.69
C THR A 39 -3.69 -9.98 8.38
N GLY A 40 -2.62 -10.16 7.58
CA GLY A 40 -2.54 -9.64 6.21
C GLY A 40 -1.45 -8.59 6.04
N TRP A 41 -1.83 -7.38 5.66
CA TRP A 41 -0.92 -6.30 5.26
C TRP A 41 -1.18 -5.03 6.06
N PHE A 42 -0.19 -4.61 6.84
CA PHE A 42 -0.19 -3.34 7.55
C PHE A 42 0.30 -2.20 6.65
N LEU A 43 -0.41 -1.07 6.67
CA LEU A 43 -0.03 0.16 6.01
C LEU A 43 1.03 0.88 6.84
N GLN A 44 2.29 0.73 6.46
CA GLN A 44 3.41 1.42 7.09
C GLN A 44 3.33 2.92 6.84
N PHE A 45 3.01 3.32 5.60
CA PHE A 45 2.68 4.70 5.25
C PHE A 45 1.92 4.75 3.91
N GLY A 46 1.09 5.77 3.76
CA GLY A 46 0.51 6.23 2.50
C GLY A 46 0.91 7.68 2.21
N LEU A 47 0.81 8.09 0.95
CA LEU A 47 1.28 9.39 0.45
C LEU A 47 0.17 10.13 -0.31
N GLY A 48 0.22 11.47 -0.28
CA GLY A 48 -0.69 12.34 -1.03
C GLY A 48 -2.15 12.09 -0.67
N SER A 49 -3.00 11.86 -1.67
CA SER A 49 -4.42 11.51 -1.49
C SER A 49 -4.67 10.28 -0.61
N CYS A 50 -3.66 9.43 -0.43
CA CYS A 50 -3.70 8.23 0.40
C CYS A 50 -2.95 8.42 1.74
N GLU A 51 -2.62 9.65 2.15
CA GLU A 51 -1.86 9.92 3.38
C GLU A 51 -2.56 9.37 4.63
N ARG A 52 -2.02 8.25 5.13
CA ARG A 52 -2.49 7.51 6.29
C ARG A 52 -1.45 6.49 6.73
N GLU A 53 -1.55 6.06 7.97
CA GLU A 53 -0.78 4.95 8.55
C GLU A 53 -1.71 4.07 9.41
N GLY A 54 -1.26 2.87 9.77
CA GLY A 54 -1.94 2.07 10.79
C GLY A 54 -3.14 1.25 10.32
N LEU A 55 -3.43 1.20 9.02
CA LEU A 55 -4.49 0.36 8.47
C LEU A 55 -4.03 -1.09 8.31
N ILE A 56 -4.94 -2.04 8.46
CA ILE A 56 -4.71 -3.46 8.16
C ILE A 56 -5.64 -3.87 7.02
N PHE A 57 -5.06 -4.46 5.97
CA PHE A 57 -5.77 -5.06 4.85
C PHE A 57 -5.62 -6.57 4.90
N THR A 58 -6.74 -7.29 4.96
CA THR A 58 -6.73 -8.77 4.98
C THR A 58 -6.26 -9.38 3.66
N THR A 59 -6.33 -8.62 2.57
CA THR A 59 -5.90 -9.04 1.22
C THR A 59 -5.32 -7.86 0.45
N LEU A 60 -4.46 -8.13 -0.55
CA LEU A 60 -3.98 -7.08 -1.46
C LEU A 60 -5.12 -6.42 -2.26
N ALA A 61 -6.18 -7.17 -2.56
CA ALA A 61 -7.39 -6.62 -3.21
C ALA A 61 -8.10 -5.57 -2.34
N ALA A 62 -8.12 -5.76 -1.01
CA ALA A 62 -8.67 -4.77 -0.09
C ALA A 62 -7.80 -3.49 -0.06
N ALA A 63 -6.48 -3.64 -0.10
CA ALA A 63 -5.56 -2.51 -0.21
C ALA A 63 -5.72 -1.77 -1.54
N GLU A 64 -5.88 -2.49 -2.65
CA GLU A 64 -6.14 -1.91 -3.97
C GLU A 64 -7.42 -1.08 -3.98
N ASN A 65 -8.51 -1.63 -3.44
CA ASN A 65 -9.79 -0.92 -3.35
C ASN A 65 -9.66 0.35 -2.50
N TRP A 66 -8.91 0.31 -1.40
CA TRP A 66 -8.62 1.50 -0.60
C TRP A 66 -7.88 2.58 -1.39
N VAL A 67 -6.84 2.22 -2.15
CA VAL A 67 -6.13 3.17 -3.02
C VAL A 67 -7.08 3.79 -4.05
N ARG A 68 -7.99 3.01 -4.65
CA ARG A 68 -9.01 3.54 -5.57
C ARG A 68 -9.90 4.59 -4.89
N LEU A 69 -10.32 4.34 -3.65
CA LEU A 69 -11.19 5.26 -2.90
C LEU A 69 -10.49 6.58 -2.56
N CYS A 70 -9.22 6.54 -2.18
CA CYS A 70 -8.44 7.74 -1.84
C CYS A 70 -8.34 8.73 -3.01
N VAL A 71 -8.16 8.21 -4.23
CA VAL A 71 -8.06 9.03 -5.45
C VAL A 71 -9.43 9.61 -5.83
N CYS A 72 -10.50 8.82 -5.70
CA CYS A 72 -11.87 9.29 -5.96
C CYS A 72 -12.32 10.38 -4.98
N ALA A 73 -11.83 10.36 -3.74
CA ALA A 73 -12.17 11.36 -2.71
C ALA A 73 -11.40 12.69 -2.84
N SER A 74 -10.40 12.75 -3.73
CA SER A 74 -9.55 13.93 -3.92
C SER A 74 -9.97 14.81 -5.10
N VAL A 75 -11.15 14.55 -5.68
CA VAL A 75 -11.72 15.28 -6.82
C VAL A 75 -12.84 16.20 -6.38
#